data_AF-A0A3M1RKG0-F1
#
_entry.id   AF-A0A3M1RKG0-F1
#
_cell.length_a   1.000
_cell.length_b   1.000
_cell.length_c   1.000
_cell.angle_alpha   90.00
_cell.angle_beta   90.00
_cell.angle_gamma   90.00
#
_symmetry.space_group_name_H-M   'P 1'
#
loop_
_entity.id
_entity.type
_entity.pdbx_description
1 polymer ?
#
loop_
_entity_poly.entity_id
_entity_poly.type
_entity_poly.pdbx_seq_one_letter_code
_entity_poly.pdbx_strand_id
1 'polypeptide(L)'
;MTSLHIDPPLRAVQNAYPFPIAFTLQTAVFEATTAQERVEGLVRLVNTTLQYAALVVASNYAIAPFKEATTSYRLERLKRPLLSDFAHFLRVGVPALHEQGLLFIPELVTVLKETQRDRARALRMGEQGWEEREMSLLEALLSLRNALAHDRFRGTWDAFVTHHTPLVSRFLHLMRWCARYPLLRVVDAEHWVRLMGAHPAFVAEPIPDSARETLSCVQDSGEHTGLFLADPLSSRLLPLYPFILWADCPYCVQDPLLGLHEEVFLFNGDEGRRYIAYIGVRHPRPLSHPKAHIEQLYLDKSLPSPPLAVSHLSYGTLADRAGEQSDTWLQQNIAARRYLPPVYAPRQEMEAALTRFLRSRKGGFLLLGEAGIGKTNLLCHQVEEWTRQGEIVFCYAGHQLATDTGLEEQIMRDLHLTGDFLELLPFLHREGRRLILVVDGVNEHENAPALLKHLCTFISRYTPREQGEARGALKVILSFRSSSFQKALQVLLAGGGE
;
A
#
# COMPACT_ATOMS: atom_id res chain seq x y z
N MET A 1 -22.83 31.49 10.05
CA MET A 1 -22.63 30.30 10.91
C MET A 1 -23.88 29.44 10.83
N THR A 2 -24.04 28.70 9.74
CA THR A 2 -25.10 27.69 9.60
C THR A 2 -24.68 26.48 10.41
N SER A 3 -25.37 26.21 11.51
CA SER A 3 -25.25 24.95 12.24
C SER A 3 -25.72 23.83 11.32
N LEU A 4 -24.78 23.17 10.63
CA LEU A 4 -25.07 21.93 9.94
C LEU A 4 -25.61 20.94 10.98
N HIS A 5 -26.82 20.43 10.73
CA HIS A 5 -27.41 19.34 11.49
C HIS A 5 -26.37 18.22 11.56
N ILE A 6 -25.77 18.03 12.73
CA ILE A 6 -24.89 16.89 12.97
C ILE A 6 -25.77 15.66 12.81
N ASP A 7 -25.44 14.83 11.82
CA ASP A 7 -26.13 13.57 11.56
C ASP A 7 -26.13 12.77 12.89
N PRO A 8 -27.31 12.45 13.47
CA PRO A 8 -27.42 11.72 14.74
C PRO A 8 -26.52 10.46 14.87
N PRO A 9 -26.27 9.67 13.80
CA PRO A 9 -25.31 8.56 13.80
C PRO A 9 -23.87 8.96 14.14
N LEU A 10 -23.41 10.15 13.76
CA LEU A 10 -22.03 10.60 14.03
C LEU A 10 -21.81 10.96 15.50
N ARG A 11 -22.84 11.46 16.20
CA ARG A 11 -22.73 11.70 17.65
C ARG A 11 -22.56 10.41 18.46
N ALA A 12 -23.14 9.30 17.99
CA ALA A 12 -22.96 8.01 18.64
C ALA A 12 -21.50 7.54 18.58
N VAL A 13 -20.80 7.85 17.48
CA VAL A 13 -19.38 7.52 17.29
C VAL A 13 -18.49 8.22 18.32
N GLN A 14 -18.75 9.51 18.59
CA GLN A 14 -17.96 10.33 19.51
C GLN A 14 -17.80 9.72 20.91
N ASN A 15 -18.80 8.98 21.39
CA ASN A 15 -18.78 8.41 22.75
C ASN A 15 -18.50 6.91 22.76
N ALA A 16 -18.83 6.21 21.69
CA ALA A 16 -18.83 4.75 21.70
C ALA A 16 -17.63 4.11 20.99
N TYR A 17 -16.88 4.85 20.16
CA TYR A 17 -15.81 4.25 19.34
C TYR A 17 -14.45 4.37 20.02
N PRO A 18 -13.45 3.55 19.62
CA PRO A 18 -12.09 3.66 20.13
C PRO A 18 -11.53 5.07 20.00
N PHE A 19 -10.77 5.48 21.02
CA PHE A 19 -10.23 6.83 21.17
C PHE A 19 -9.63 7.42 19.88
N PRO A 20 -8.81 6.70 19.08
CA PRO A 20 -8.26 7.27 17.84
C PRO A 20 -9.31 7.75 16.84
N ILE A 21 -10.43 7.03 16.71
CA ILE A 21 -11.50 7.37 15.78
C ILE A 21 -12.37 8.49 16.37
N ALA A 22 -12.81 8.30 17.62
CA ALA A 22 -13.71 9.23 18.29
C ALA A 22 -13.08 10.62 18.47
N PHE A 23 -11.81 10.68 18.89
CA PHE A 23 -11.10 11.94 19.04
C PHE A 23 -10.82 12.61 17.69
N THR A 24 -10.50 11.85 16.64
CA THR A 24 -10.33 12.42 15.28
C THR A 24 -11.63 13.05 14.79
N LEU A 25 -12.77 12.39 15.01
CA LEU A 25 -14.08 12.96 14.68
C LEU A 25 -14.33 14.27 15.45
N GLN A 26 -14.08 14.27 16.75
CA GLN A 26 -14.29 15.45 17.59
C GLN A 26 -13.41 16.63 17.14
N THR A 27 -12.10 16.42 17.08
CA THR A 27 -11.13 17.50 16.89
C THR A 27 -10.96 17.92 15.43
N ALA A 28 -10.97 16.97 14.50
CA ALA A 28 -10.72 17.28 13.09
C ALA A 28 -12.02 17.63 12.33
N VAL A 29 -13.19 17.18 12.77
CA VAL A 29 -14.45 17.39 12.05
C VAL A 29 -15.41 18.31 12.78
N PHE A 30 -15.69 18.07 14.07
CA PHE A 30 -16.65 18.87 14.83
C PHE A 30 -16.10 20.22 15.28
N GLU A 31 -14.84 20.26 15.71
CA GLU A 31 -14.15 21.49 16.13
C GLU A 31 -13.59 22.31 14.96
N ALA A 32 -13.65 21.78 13.72
CA ALA A 32 -13.23 22.49 12.52
C ALA A 32 -14.00 23.81 12.37
N THR A 33 -13.23 24.90 12.27
CA THR A 33 -13.75 26.27 12.20
C THR A 33 -14.06 26.70 10.77
N THR A 34 -13.38 26.11 9.79
CA THR A 34 -13.60 26.35 8.37
C THR A 34 -14.11 25.11 7.64
N ALA A 35 -14.78 25.31 6.51
CA ALA A 35 -15.20 24.20 5.66
C ALA A 35 -14.00 23.39 5.13
N GLN A 36 -12.88 24.05 4.83
CA GLN A 36 -11.65 23.39 4.39
C GLN A 36 -11.08 22.47 5.47
N GLU A 37 -10.90 22.98 6.70
CA GLU A 37 -10.46 22.18 7.86
C GLU A 37 -11.36 20.96 8.05
N ARG A 38 -12.68 21.14 7.88
CA ARG A 38 -13.63 20.03 8.00
C ARG A 38 -13.45 18.97 6.90
N VAL A 39 -13.14 19.37 5.67
CA VAL A 39 -12.85 18.41 4.60
C VAL A 39 -11.57 17.61 4.92
N GLU A 40 -10.51 18.29 5.34
CA GLU A 40 -9.27 17.65 5.77
C GLU A 40 -9.52 16.68 6.93
N GLY A 41 -10.38 17.08 7.88
CA GLY A 41 -10.83 16.24 8.98
C GLY A 41 -11.61 15.00 8.55
N LEU A 42 -12.51 15.11 7.57
CA LEU A 42 -13.24 13.96 7.03
C LEU A 42 -12.28 12.95 6.38
N VAL A 43 -11.29 13.43 5.61
CA VAL A 43 -10.25 12.57 5.03
C VAL A 43 -9.43 11.90 6.13
N ARG A 44 -9.02 12.65 7.15
CA ARG A 44 -8.28 12.11 8.28
C ARG A 44 -9.07 11.04 9.02
N LEU A 45 -10.35 11.28 9.28
CA LEU A 45 -11.25 10.34 9.95
C LEU A 45 -11.41 9.02 9.18
N VAL A 46 -11.58 9.09 7.85
CA VAL A 46 -11.61 7.91 6.98
C VAL A 46 -10.29 7.15 7.07
N ASN A 47 -9.16 7.86 6.96
CA ASN A 47 -7.84 7.25 7.01
C ASN A 47 -7.60 6.52 8.33
N THR A 48 -7.83 7.21 9.46
CA THR A 48 -7.67 6.64 10.81
C THR A 48 -8.58 5.43 11.01
N THR A 49 -9.84 5.50 10.55
CA THR A 49 -10.79 4.38 10.72
C THR A 49 -10.38 3.17 9.89
N LEU A 50 -9.99 3.37 8.63
CA LEU A 50 -9.54 2.28 7.75
C LEU A 50 -8.23 1.66 8.23
N GLN A 51 -7.26 2.51 8.61
CA GLN A 51 -5.98 2.08 9.16
C GLN A 51 -6.19 1.28 10.46
N TYR A 52 -7.00 1.80 11.39
CA TYR A 52 -7.32 1.09 12.63
C TYR A 52 -7.88 -0.31 12.37
N ALA A 53 -8.88 -0.42 11.49
CA ALA A 53 -9.46 -1.71 11.14
C ALA A 53 -8.44 -2.67 10.51
N ALA A 54 -7.63 -2.17 9.57
CA ALA A 54 -6.59 -2.97 8.92
C ALA A 54 -5.52 -3.46 9.90
N LEU A 55 -5.08 -2.60 10.82
CA LEU A 55 -4.09 -2.94 11.84
C LEU A 55 -4.62 -3.93 12.88
N VAL A 56 -5.92 -3.88 13.22
CA VAL A 56 -6.57 -4.92 14.03
C VAL A 56 -6.52 -6.27 13.32
N VAL A 57 -6.86 -6.32 12.03
CA VAL A 57 -6.76 -7.55 11.23
C VAL A 57 -5.30 -8.01 11.10
N ALA A 58 -4.36 -7.08 10.96
CA ALA A 58 -2.94 -7.38 10.86
C ALA A 58 -2.41 -7.99 12.15
N SER A 59 -2.85 -7.47 13.30
CA SER A 59 -2.54 -8.02 14.62
C SER A 59 -3.12 -9.42 14.79
N ASN A 60 -4.38 -9.64 14.36
CA ASN A 60 -4.99 -10.98 14.39
C ASN A 60 -4.27 -11.97 13.48
N TYR A 61 -3.87 -11.55 12.28
CA TYR A 61 -3.11 -12.40 11.36
C TYR A 61 -1.70 -12.68 11.86
N ALA A 62 -1.03 -11.71 12.48
CA ALA A 62 0.32 -11.87 13.03
C ALA A 62 0.40 -13.02 14.04
N ILE A 63 -0.57 -13.14 14.93
CA ILE A 63 -0.61 -14.20 15.95
C ILE A 63 -1.24 -15.52 15.45
N ALA A 64 -1.84 -15.54 14.27
CA ALA A 64 -2.46 -16.75 13.74
C ALA A 64 -1.41 -17.85 13.48
N PRO A 65 -1.69 -19.14 13.70
CA PRO A 65 -0.71 -20.22 13.51
C PRO A 65 -0.45 -20.59 12.05
N PHE A 66 -1.11 -19.93 11.10
CA PHE A 66 -0.99 -20.22 9.67
C PHE A 66 -0.36 -19.06 8.89
N LYS A 67 0.03 -19.36 7.65
CA LYS A 67 0.46 -18.40 6.65
C LYS A 67 -0.34 -18.65 5.37
N GLU A 68 -0.82 -17.59 4.74
CA GLU A 68 -1.50 -17.62 3.44
C GLU A 68 -0.81 -16.59 2.54
N ALA A 69 -0.45 -16.99 1.32
CA ALA A 69 0.48 -16.24 0.49
C ALA A 69 -0.02 -14.84 0.14
N THR A 70 -1.29 -14.69 -0.23
CA THR A 70 -1.89 -13.41 -0.62
C THR A 70 -1.91 -12.44 0.57
N THR A 71 -2.29 -12.94 1.75
CA THR A 71 -2.37 -12.17 3.00
C THR A 71 -0.99 -11.80 3.50
N SER A 72 -0.04 -12.73 3.47
CA SER A 72 1.37 -12.48 3.79
C SER A 72 1.98 -11.41 2.90
N TYR A 73 1.73 -11.46 1.59
CA TYR A 73 2.19 -10.42 0.67
C TYR A 73 1.57 -9.04 1.00
N ARG A 74 0.24 -8.98 1.17
CA ARG A 74 -0.42 -7.71 1.51
C ARG A 74 -0.01 -7.20 2.89
N LEU A 75 0.40 -8.07 3.80
CA LEU A 75 1.01 -7.67 5.07
C LEU A 75 2.35 -6.98 4.80
N GLU A 76 3.23 -7.56 3.97
CA GLU A 76 4.52 -6.94 3.63
C GLU A 76 4.37 -5.56 2.97
N ARG A 77 3.31 -5.34 2.18
CA ARG A 77 2.96 -4.01 1.63
C ARG A 77 2.76 -2.95 2.71
N LEU A 78 2.36 -3.34 3.92
CA LEU A 78 2.24 -2.42 5.03
C LEU A 78 3.59 -1.89 5.53
N LYS A 79 4.74 -2.46 5.13
CA LYS A 79 6.05 -1.85 5.39
C LYS A 79 6.17 -0.44 4.83
N ARG A 80 5.50 -0.10 3.73
CA ARG A 80 5.47 1.27 3.17
C ARG A 80 4.07 1.56 2.65
N PRO A 81 3.10 1.73 3.55
CA PRO A 81 1.70 1.67 3.19
C PRO A 81 1.24 2.96 2.52
N LEU A 82 0.53 2.82 1.41
CA LEU A 82 -0.48 3.77 0.99
C LEU A 82 -1.80 3.45 1.70
N LEU A 83 -2.74 4.41 1.69
CA LEU A 83 -4.08 4.17 2.24
C LEU A 83 -4.77 2.96 1.57
N SER A 84 -4.57 2.79 0.26
CA SER A 84 -5.08 1.64 -0.49
C SER A 84 -4.52 0.32 0.02
N ASP A 85 -3.27 0.27 0.50
CA ASP A 85 -2.67 -0.97 0.99
C ASP A 85 -3.40 -1.48 2.24
N PHE A 86 -3.86 -0.59 3.14
CA PHE A 86 -4.71 -0.98 4.28
C PHE A 86 -6.05 -1.58 3.83
N ALA A 87 -6.70 -0.97 2.84
CA ALA A 87 -7.95 -1.52 2.27
C ALA A 87 -7.73 -2.86 1.58
N HIS A 88 -6.65 -3.02 0.82
CA HIS A 88 -6.30 -4.28 0.17
C HIS A 88 -5.99 -5.37 1.19
N PHE A 89 -5.27 -5.04 2.26
CA PHE A 89 -5.00 -5.97 3.34
C PHE A 89 -6.28 -6.46 4.01
N LEU A 90 -7.24 -5.56 4.31
CA LEU A 90 -8.55 -5.96 4.83
C LEU A 90 -9.27 -6.95 3.89
N ARG A 91 -9.26 -6.68 2.58
CA ARG A 91 -9.94 -7.53 1.57
C ARG A 91 -9.40 -8.95 1.50
N VAL A 92 -8.15 -9.18 1.87
CA VAL A 92 -7.53 -10.52 1.81
C VAL A 92 -7.40 -11.18 3.19
N GLY A 93 -7.04 -10.40 4.21
CA GLY A 93 -6.81 -10.92 5.57
C GLY A 93 -8.10 -11.31 6.28
N VAL A 94 -9.21 -10.59 6.07
CA VAL A 94 -10.49 -10.93 6.68
C VAL A 94 -11.02 -12.28 6.16
N PRO A 95 -11.12 -12.52 4.84
CA PRO A 95 -11.49 -13.85 4.34
C PRO A 95 -10.54 -14.95 4.81
N ALA A 96 -9.23 -14.75 4.74
CA ALA A 96 -8.24 -15.77 5.14
C ALA A 96 -8.41 -16.17 6.62
N LEU A 97 -8.58 -15.20 7.53
CA LEU A 97 -8.84 -15.48 8.94
C LEU A 97 -10.22 -16.12 9.18
N HIS A 98 -11.23 -15.69 8.43
CA HIS A 98 -12.60 -16.22 8.57
C HIS A 98 -12.69 -17.68 8.12
N GLU A 99 -12.07 -18.03 7.00
CA GLU A 99 -12.02 -19.41 6.47
C GLU A 99 -11.34 -20.38 7.44
N GLN A 100 -10.36 -19.91 8.20
CA GLN A 100 -9.68 -20.68 9.24
C GLN A 100 -10.43 -20.67 10.59
N GLY A 101 -11.55 -19.95 10.71
CA GLY A 101 -12.30 -19.82 11.97
C GLY A 101 -11.58 -19.00 13.05
N LEU A 102 -10.59 -18.19 12.66
CA LEU A 102 -9.70 -17.46 13.58
C LEU A 102 -9.94 -15.94 13.61
N LEU A 103 -10.87 -15.44 12.80
CA LEU A 103 -11.21 -14.02 12.74
C LEU A 103 -11.76 -13.53 14.09
N PHE A 104 -11.09 -12.55 14.68
CA PHE A 104 -11.45 -11.97 15.97
C PHE A 104 -12.72 -11.13 15.90
N ILE A 105 -12.96 -10.45 14.78
CA ILE A 105 -14.14 -9.59 14.55
C ILE A 105 -14.93 -10.12 13.35
N PRO A 106 -15.87 -11.06 13.57
CA PRO A 106 -16.67 -11.65 12.50
C PRO A 106 -17.44 -10.63 11.66
N GLU A 107 -17.86 -9.52 12.26
CA GLU A 107 -18.61 -8.45 11.60
C GLU A 107 -17.86 -7.83 10.41
N LEU A 108 -16.53 -7.90 10.39
CA LEU A 108 -15.72 -7.38 9.29
C LEU A 108 -16.02 -8.06 7.95
N VAL A 109 -16.48 -9.32 7.95
CA VAL A 109 -16.92 -10.00 6.72
C VAL A 109 -18.11 -9.27 6.11
N THR A 110 -19.08 -8.86 6.93
CA THR A 110 -20.25 -8.10 6.49
C THR A 110 -19.85 -6.70 6.07
N VAL A 111 -18.97 -6.03 6.82
CA VAL A 111 -18.44 -4.70 6.44
C VAL A 111 -17.83 -4.73 5.04
N LEU A 112 -17.00 -5.72 4.73
CA LEU A 112 -16.37 -5.82 3.40
C LEU A 112 -17.39 -6.11 2.29
N LYS A 113 -18.36 -6.99 2.53
CA LYS A 113 -19.43 -7.27 1.56
C LYS A 113 -20.28 -6.02 1.28
N GLU A 114 -20.69 -5.32 2.33
CA GLU A 114 -21.53 -4.12 2.22
C GLU A 114 -20.77 -2.97 1.57
N THR A 115 -19.52 -2.71 1.97
CA THR A 115 -18.71 -1.63 1.35
C THR A 115 -18.37 -1.88 -0.13
N GLN A 116 -18.37 -3.13 -0.58
CA GLN A 116 -18.23 -3.48 -2.00
C GLN A 116 -19.54 -3.38 -2.78
N ARG A 117 -20.67 -3.71 -2.13
CA ARG A 117 -22.01 -3.67 -2.74
C ARG A 117 -22.59 -2.26 -2.82
N ASP A 118 -22.43 -1.47 -1.76
CA ASP A 118 -22.94 -0.11 -1.70
C ASP A 118 -22.23 0.76 -2.74
N ARG A 119 -23.03 1.41 -3.58
CA ARG A 119 -22.56 2.24 -4.68
C ARG A 119 -22.59 3.70 -4.27
N ALA A 120 -21.49 4.38 -4.56
CA ALA A 120 -21.33 5.80 -4.33
C ALA A 120 -20.76 6.46 -5.59
N ARG A 121 -21.22 7.68 -5.87
CA ARG A 121 -20.56 8.54 -6.86
C ARG A 121 -19.40 9.24 -6.16
N ALA A 122 -18.23 9.18 -6.78
CA ALA A 122 -17.04 9.88 -6.32
C ALA A 122 -16.14 10.23 -7.49
N LEU A 123 -15.24 11.19 -7.28
CA LEU A 123 -14.28 11.59 -8.29
C LEU A 123 -13.16 10.57 -8.43
N ARG A 124 -12.84 10.21 -9.67
CA ARG A 124 -11.70 9.36 -10.01
C ARG A 124 -11.02 9.89 -11.26
N MET A 125 -9.71 9.66 -11.39
CA MET A 125 -9.00 9.94 -12.62
C MET A 125 -9.46 8.98 -13.72
N GLY A 126 -10.00 9.52 -14.80
CA GLY A 126 -10.36 8.84 -16.04
C GLY A 126 -9.48 9.29 -17.21
N GLU A 127 -9.78 8.80 -18.40
CA GLU A 127 -9.00 9.09 -19.62
C GLU A 127 -9.09 10.56 -20.06
N GLN A 128 -10.19 11.25 -19.70
CA GLN A 128 -10.41 12.67 -20.02
C GLN A 128 -10.15 13.59 -18.81
N GLY A 129 -9.52 13.06 -17.75
CA GLY A 129 -9.26 13.78 -16.50
C GLY A 129 -10.18 13.32 -15.37
N TRP A 130 -10.45 14.20 -14.40
CA TRP A 130 -11.25 13.85 -13.22
C TRP A 130 -12.74 13.74 -13.55
N GLU A 131 -13.26 12.53 -13.46
CA GLU A 131 -14.65 12.19 -13.76
C GLU A 131 -15.36 11.70 -12.49
N GLU A 132 -16.61 12.10 -12.34
CA GLU A 132 -17.47 11.53 -11.32
C GLU A 132 -17.96 10.16 -11.83
N ARG A 133 -17.62 9.09 -11.11
CA ARG A 133 -17.97 7.73 -11.48
C ARG A 133 -18.68 7.03 -10.35
N GLU A 134 -19.58 6.14 -10.70
CA GLU A 134 -20.18 5.21 -9.75
C GLU A 134 -19.15 4.12 -9.43
N MET A 135 -18.89 3.92 -8.14
CA MET A 135 -17.93 2.95 -7.64
C MET A 135 -18.38 2.39 -6.29
N SER A 136 -17.66 1.40 -5.75
CA SER A 136 -17.98 0.90 -4.41
C SER A 136 -17.73 1.97 -3.34
N LEU A 137 -18.45 1.92 -2.21
CA LEU A 137 -18.26 2.85 -1.10
C LEU A 137 -16.79 2.91 -0.65
N LEU A 138 -16.11 1.76 -0.57
CA LEU A 138 -14.70 1.72 -0.19
C LEU A 138 -13.80 2.45 -1.20
N GLU A 139 -14.02 2.28 -2.51
CA GLU A 139 -13.27 3.01 -3.54
C GLU A 139 -13.55 4.51 -3.50
N ALA A 140 -14.81 4.91 -3.27
CA ALA A 140 -15.19 6.30 -3.12
C ALA A 140 -14.46 6.98 -1.95
N LEU A 141 -14.32 6.26 -0.83
CA LEU A 141 -13.59 6.75 0.36
C LEU A 141 -12.09 6.86 0.11
N LEU A 142 -11.48 5.89 -0.60
CA LEU A 142 -10.07 5.96 -1.00
C LEU A 142 -9.78 7.13 -1.95
N SER A 143 -10.75 7.46 -2.81
CA SER A 143 -10.67 8.61 -3.72
C SER A 143 -10.83 9.97 -3.03
N LEU A 144 -11.34 10.01 -1.79
CA LEU A 144 -11.59 11.26 -1.05
C LEU A 144 -10.31 12.10 -0.89
N ARG A 145 -9.19 11.46 -0.57
CA ARG A 145 -7.87 12.12 -0.47
C ARG A 145 -7.43 12.70 -1.81
N ASN A 146 -7.68 11.98 -2.90
CA ASN A 146 -7.31 12.44 -4.24
C ASN A 146 -8.14 13.66 -4.63
N ALA A 147 -9.42 13.71 -4.25
CA ALA A 147 -10.27 14.87 -4.52
C ALA A 147 -9.77 16.17 -3.84
N LEU A 148 -9.08 16.07 -2.69
CA LEU A 148 -8.43 17.21 -2.02
C LEU A 148 -7.15 17.70 -2.72
N ALA A 149 -6.37 16.80 -3.31
CA ALA A 149 -5.11 17.13 -3.98
C ALA A 149 -5.32 17.96 -5.27
N HIS A 150 -6.57 18.05 -5.74
CA HIS A 150 -6.93 18.80 -6.94
C HIS A 150 -7.76 20.02 -6.58
N ASP A 151 -7.32 21.19 -7.04
CA ASP A 151 -7.86 22.53 -6.77
C ASP A 151 -9.32 22.75 -7.26
N ARG A 152 -10.02 21.68 -7.68
CA ARG A 152 -11.39 21.69 -8.23
C ARG A 152 -12.45 22.13 -7.21
N PHE A 153 -12.20 21.88 -5.92
CA PHE A 153 -13.09 22.31 -4.84
C PHE A 153 -12.62 23.59 -4.13
N ARG A 154 -11.56 24.23 -4.64
CA ARG A 154 -11.09 25.50 -4.08
C ARG A 154 -12.22 26.53 -4.14
N GLY A 155 -12.63 27.03 -2.97
CA GLY A 155 -13.75 27.96 -2.85
C GLY A 155 -15.15 27.33 -2.87
N THR A 156 -15.27 26.00 -2.94
CA THR A 156 -16.56 25.26 -2.86
C THR A 156 -16.52 24.15 -1.80
N TRP A 157 -15.74 24.34 -0.74
CA TRP A 157 -15.55 23.37 0.34
C TRP A 157 -16.86 22.95 1.05
N ASP A 158 -17.84 23.84 1.20
CA ASP A 158 -19.13 23.51 1.80
C ASP A 158 -19.93 22.50 0.96
N ALA A 159 -19.85 22.59 -0.37
CA ALA A 159 -20.47 21.61 -1.26
C ALA A 159 -19.77 20.25 -1.14
N PHE A 160 -18.45 20.24 -0.98
CA PHE A 160 -17.69 19.01 -0.71
C PHE A 160 -18.15 18.35 0.59
N VAL A 161 -18.20 19.10 1.69
CA VAL A 161 -18.64 18.59 2.99
C VAL A 161 -20.04 18.00 2.88
N THR A 162 -20.97 18.73 2.26
CA THR A 162 -22.36 18.29 2.09
C THR A 162 -22.45 16.98 1.29
N HIS A 163 -21.66 16.83 0.23
CA HIS A 163 -21.67 15.64 -0.61
C HIS A 163 -21.03 14.42 0.05
N HIS A 164 -19.91 14.60 0.77
CA HIS A 164 -19.10 13.48 1.25
C HIS A 164 -19.38 13.07 2.71
N THR A 165 -19.94 13.96 3.54
CA THR A 165 -20.30 13.61 4.93
C THR A 165 -21.23 12.39 5.00
N PRO A 166 -22.27 12.25 4.16
CA PRO A 166 -23.11 11.05 4.14
C PRO A 166 -22.34 9.77 3.78
N LEU A 167 -21.31 9.84 2.91
CA LEU A 167 -20.46 8.69 2.59
C LEU A 167 -19.68 8.22 3.82
N VAL A 168 -19.07 9.18 4.53
CA VAL A 168 -18.31 8.91 5.74
C VAL A 168 -19.22 8.41 6.88
N SER A 169 -20.41 8.99 7.03
CA SER A 169 -21.42 8.54 8.01
C SER A 169 -21.86 7.10 7.75
N ARG A 170 -22.15 6.73 6.48
CA ARG A 170 -22.45 5.34 6.09
C ARG A 170 -21.31 4.39 6.42
N PHE A 171 -20.08 4.78 6.10
CA PHE A 171 -18.91 3.97 6.42
C PHE A 171 -18.77 3.75 7.93
N LEU A 172 -18.85 4.81 8.73
CA LEU A 172 -18.80 4.71 10.18
C LEU A 172 -19.93 3.83 10.72
N HIS A 173 -21.14 3.91 10.17
CA HIS A 173 -22.23 3.02 10.56
C HIS A 173 -21.90 1.53 10.34
N LEU A 174 -21.26 1.17 9.23
CA LEU A 174 -20.77 -0.18 9.00
C LEU A 174 -19.71 -0.58 10.04
N MET A 175 -18.92 0.38 10.51
CA MET A 175 -17.91 0.21 11.57
C MET A 175 -18.48 0.17 12.99
N ARG A 176 -19.80 0.03 13.19
CA ARG A 176 -20.43 -0.06 14.53
C ARG A 176 -19.90 -1.20 15.42
N TRP A 177 -19.22 -2.18 14.84
CA TRP A 177 -18.48 -3.19 15.61
C TRP A 177 -17.45 -2.53 16.55
N CYS A 178 -16.86 -1.39 16.18
CA CYS A 178 -15.92 -0.64 17.02
C CYS A 178 -16.47 -0.31 18.41
N ALA A 179 -17.79 -0.14 18.55
CA ALA A 179 -18.43 0.10 19.85
C ALA A 179 -18.54 -1.16 20.72
N ARG A 180 -18.57 -2.34 20.10
CA ARG A 180 -18.68 -3.64 20.78
C ARG A 180 -17.35 -4.15 21.28
N TYR A 181 -16.27 -3.92 20.56
CA TYR A 181 -14.94 -4.41 20.91
C TYR A 181 -14.10 -3.27 21.50
N PRO A 182 -14.12 -3.06 22.83
CA PRO A 182 -13.42 -1.94 23.42
C PRO A 182 -11.90 -2.07 23.28
N LEU A 183 -11.25 -0.94 23.03
CA LEU A 183 -9.80 -0.79 23.13
C LEU A 183 -9.44 -0.63 24.62
N LEU A 184 -8.62 -1.53 25.13
CA LEU A 184 -8.25 -1.61 26.54
C LEU A 184 -6.75 -1.40 26.69
N ARG A 185 -6.37 -0.69 27.75
CA ARG A 185 -4.99 -0.56 28.20
C ARG A 185 -4.84 -1.12 29.60
N VAL A 186 -3.94 -2.07 29.79
CA VAL A 186 -3.52 -2.52 31.12
C VAL A 186 -2.64 -1.45 31.75
N VAL A 187 -3.00 -0.99 32.94
CA VAL A 187 -2.24 0.04 33.69
C VAL A 187 -1.42 -0.57 34.81
N ASP A 188 -1.91 -1.65 35.42
CA ASP A 188 -1.21 -2.47 36.40
C ASP A 188 -1.75 -3.91 36.37
N ALA A 189 -1.28 -4.77 37.28
CA ALA A 189 -1.68 -6.18 37.32
C ALA A 189 -3.17 -6.43 37.61
N GLU A 190 -3.86 -5.43 38.16
CA GLU A 190 -5.22 -5.53 38.67
C GLU A 190 -6.22 -4.67 37.89
N HIS A 191 -5.74 -3.66 37.16
CA HIS A 191 -6.59 -2.68 36.50
C HIS A 191 -6.23 -2.46 35.04
N TRP A 192 -7.28 -2.15 34.27
CA TRP A 192 -7.18 -1.66 32.91
C TRP A 192 -7.99 -0.37 32.74
N VAL A 193 -7.83 0.28 31.60
CA VAL A 193 -8.54 1.50 31.22
C VAL A 193 -9.19 1.28 29.87
N ARG A 194 -10.44 1.71 29.73
CA ARG A 194 -11.17 1.69 28.45
C ARG A 194 -10.85 2.94 27.65
N LEU A 195 -10.11 2.78 26.56
CA LEU A 195 -9.73 3.85 25.64
C LEU A 195 -10.82 4.09 24.60
N MET A 196 -12.00 4.48 25.08
CA MET A 196 -13.21 4.70 24.28
C MET A 196 -13.70 6.13 24.39
N GLY A 197 -14.30 6.64 23.31
CA GLY A 197 -14.84 8.00 23.23
C GLY A 197 -13.78 9.07 22.98
N ALA A 198 -14.24 10.29 22.69
CA ALA A 198 -13.39 11.45 22.40
C ALA A 198 -12.89 12.16 23.67
N HIS A 199 -13.52 11.89 24.80
CA HIS A 199 -13.19 12.51 26.08
C HIS A 199 -12.42 11.54 26.99
N PRO A 200 -11.30 11.97 27.58
CA PRO A 200 -10.24 11.14 28.15
C PRO A 200 -10.48 10.70 29.59
N ALA A 201 -11.70 10.78 30.12
CA ALA A 201 -11.91 10.60 31.55
C ALA A 201 -11.56 9.17 32.04
N PHE A 202 -11.20 8.26 31.12
CA PHE A 202 -10.40 7.05 31.29
C PHE A 202 -10.27 6.60 32.74
N VAL A 203 -11.33 5.94 33.20
CA VAL A 203 -11.42 5.41 34.56
C VAL A 203 -10.75 4.04 34.56
N ALA A 204 -9.89 3.82 35.55
CA ALA A 204 -9.32 2.51 35.80
C ALA A 204 -10.43 1.58 36.35
N GLU A 205 -10.59 0.44 35.70
CA GLU A 205 -11.56 -0.60 36.04
C GLU A 205 -10.80 -1.88 36.41
N PRO A 206 -11.30 -2.69 37.36
CA PRO A 206 -10.66 -3.94 37.70
C PRO A 206 -10.71 -4.93 36.52
N ILE A 207 -9.62 -5.67 36.33
CA ILE A 207 -9.53 -6.72 35.32
C ILE A 207 -10.40 -7.90 35.79
N PRO A 208 -11.38 -8.34 34.98
CA PRO A 208 -12.20 -9.51 35.32
C PRO A 208 -11.34 -10.78 35.43
N ASP A 209 -11.66 -11.66 36.38
CA ASP A 209 -10.91 -12.91 36.58
C ASP A 209 -10.87 -13.77 35.31
N SER A 210 -11.94 -13.76 34.52
CA SER A 210 -12.03 -14.44 33.22
C SER A 210 -11.00 -13.94 32.18
N ALA A 211 -10.46 -12.74 32.36
CA ALA A 211 -9.48 -12.13 31.46
C ALA A 211 -8.04 -12.28 31.97
N ARG A 212 -7.83 -12.62 33.25
CA ARG A 212 -6.49 -12.68 33.87
C ARG A 212 -5.60 -13.77 33.27
N GLU A 213 -6.15 -14.97 33.06
CA GLU A 213 -5.40 -16.08 32.45
C GLU A 213 -4.95 -15.75 31.02
N THR A 214 -5.88 -15.24 30.20
CA THR A 214 -5.59 -14.78 28.83
C THR A 214 -4.55 -13.67 28.84
N LEU A 215 -4.67 -12.71 29.77
CA LEU A 215 -3.73 -11.60 29.86
C LEU A 215 -2.33 -12.07 30.24
N SER A 216 -2.20 -12.96 31.22
CA SER A 216 -0.91 -13.55 31.62
C SER A 216 -0.24 -14.25 30.44
N CYS A 217 -1.00 -15.10 29.72
CA CYS A 217 -0.47 -15.82 28.56
C CYS A 217 0.03 -14.87 27.46
N VAL A 218 -0.65 -13.74 27.24
CA VAL A 218 -0.26 -12.77 26.21
C VAL A 218 0.92 -11.91 26.67
N GLN A 219 0.99 -11.52 27.94
CA GLN A 219 2.14 -10.80 28.50
C GLN A 219 3.41 -11.66 28.47
N ASP A 220 3.30 -12.94 28.81
CA ASP A 220 4.41 -13.91 28.73
C ASP A 220 4.95 -14.09 27.30
N SER A 221 4.13 -13.80 26.28
CA SER A 221 4.51 -13.86 24.87
C SER A 221 5.25 -12.61 24.35
N GLY A 222 5.53 -11.63 25.21
CA GLY A 222 6.26 -10.41 24.86
C GLY A 222 5.37 -9.24 24.42
N GLU A 223 4.12 -9.16 24.88
CA GLU A 223 3.30 -7.96 24.70
C GLU A 223 3.84 -6.83 25.60
N HIS A 224 4.37 -5.78 24.98
CA HIS A 224 5.13 -4.75 25.70
C HIS A 224 4.33 -3.46 26.00
N THR A 225 3.10 -3.33 25.52
CA THR A 225 2.37 -2.04 25.53
C THR A 225 1.10 -2.04 26.36
N GLY A 226 0.65 -3.21 26.81
CA GLY A 226 -0.60 -3.39 27.53
C GLY A 226 -1.84 -3.11 26.68
N LEU A 227 -1.77 -3.08 25.35
CA LEU A 227 -2.90 -2.71 24.49
C LEU A 227 -3.60 -3.91 23.86
N PHE A 228 -4.91 -3.98 24.11
CA PHE A 228 -5.75 -5.08 23.68
C PHE A 228 -7.06 -4.60 23.06
N LEU A 229 -7.59 -5.40 22.14
CA LEU A 229 -9.00 -5.38 21.81
C LEU A 229 -9.70 -6.52 22.54
N ALA A 230 -10.80 -6.25 23.22
CA ALA A 230 -11.55 -7.30 23.93
C ALA A 230 -12.85 -7.66 23.20
N ASP A 231 -13.18 -8.94 23.17
CA ASP A 231 -14.53 -9.39 22.85
C ASP A 231 -15.30 -9.64 24.16
N PRO A 232 -16.26 -8.76 24.52
CA PRO A 232 -16.97 -8.89 25.79
C PRO A 232 -17.85 -10.14 25.88
N LEU A 233 -18.16 -10.80 24.75
CA LEU A 233 -19.00 -12.01 24.76
C LEU A 233 -18.19 -13.30 24.97
N SER A 234 -16.93 -13.33 24.54
CA SER A 234 -16.09 -14.54 24.60
C SER A 234 -14.90 -14.41 25.55
N SER A 235 -14.73 -13.26 26.21
CA SER A 235 -13.58 -12.92 27.07
C SER A 235 -12.23 -13.05 26.35
N ARG A 236 -12.22 -13.10 25.02
CA ARG A 236 -11.00 -13.14 24.21
C ARG A 236 -10.35 -11.76 24.18
N LEU A 237 -9.03 -11.75 24.24
CA LEU A 237 -8.20 -10.56 24.07
C LEU A 237 -7.35 -10.73 22.80
N LEU A 238 -7.28 -9.66 22.00
CA LEU A 238 -6.38 -9.56 20.86
C LEU A 238 -5.27 -8.56 21.22
N PRO A 239 -4.00 -8.99 21.39
CA PRO A 239 -2.89 -8.05 21.48
C PRO A 239 -2.77 -7.25 20.19
N LEU A 240 -2.50 -5.95 20.32
CA LEU A 240 -2.36 -5.06 19.16
C LEU A 240 -0.91 -4.66 18.87
N TYR A 241 0.02 -5.03 19.76
CA TYR A 241 1.45 -4.87 19.53
C TYR A 241 1.90 -5.76 18.35
N PRO A 242 2.77 -5.26 17.44
CA PRO A 242 3.41 -3.95 17.42
C PRO A 242 2.65 -2.90 16.59
N PHE A 243 1.49 -3.22 16.02
CA PHE A 243 0.82 -2.38 15.03
C PHE A 243 0.04 -1.21 15.65
N ILE A 244 -0.49 -1.37 16.84
CA ILE A 244 -1.11 -0.30 17.62
C ILE A 244 -0.47 -0.34 19.01
N LEU A 245 0.10 0.78 19.43
CA LEU A 245 0.79 0.88 20.71
C LEU A 245 0.36 2.10 21.49
N TRP A 246 0.46 1.99 22.81
CA TRP A 246 0.32 3.10 23.72
C TRP A 246 1.71 3.47 24.23
N ALA A 247 2.12 4.73 24.08
CA ALA A 247 3.45 5.16 24.52
C ALA A 247 3.57 6.67 24.72
N ASP A 248 4.61 7.12 25.44
CA ASP A 248 4.88 8.53 25.76
C ASP A 248 5.09 9.43 24.54
N CYS A 249 4.23 10.40 24.27
CA CYS A 249 4.47 11.30 23.16
C CYS A 249 5.37 12.48 23.62
N PRO A 250 6.59 12.66 23.07
CA PRO A 250 7.50 13.72 23.52
C PRO A 250 6.91 15.14 23.42
N TYR A 251 5.99 15.32 22.47
CA TYR A 251 5.22 16.56 22.30
C TYR A 251 4.12 16.69 23.36
N CYS A 252 3.44 15.60 23.72
CA CYS A 252 2.44 15.59 24.80
C CYS A 252 3.06 15.69 26.20
N VAL A 253 4.37 15.50 26.36
CA VAL A 253 5.04 15.84 27.62
C VAL A 253 5.00 17.36 27.86
N GLN A 254 5.10 18.16 26.79
CA GLN A 254 5.09 19.63 26.87
C GLN A 254 3.68 20.21 26.85
N ASP A 255 2.77 19.61 26.07
CA ASP A 255 1.35 19.95 26.01
C ASP A 255 0.51 18.67 26.14
N PRO A 256 0.20 18.23 27.37
CA PRO A 256 -0.50 16.98 27.63
C PRO A 256 -1.79 16.87 26.82
N LEU A 257 -1.88 15.83 25.99
CA LEU A 257 -3.11 15.51 25.30
C LEU A 257 -4.09 15.09 26.37
N LEU A 258 -5.07 15.96 26.67
CA LEU A 258 -6.13 15.63 27.60
C LEU A 258 -5.63 15.28 29.03
N GLY A 259 -4.49 15.87 29.43
CA GLY A 259 -3.81 15.58 30.70
C GLY A 259 -2.93 14.33 30.68
N LEU A 260 -2.78 13.67 29.53
CA LEU A 260 -1.96 12.48 29.34
C LEU A 260 -0.67 12.83 28.61
N HIS A 261 0.44 12.28 29.11
CA HIS A 261 1.75 12.36 28.45
C HIS A 261 1.93 11.30 27.36
N GLU A 262 1.02 10.33 27.30
CA GLU A 262 1.05 9.19 26.41
C GLU A 262 -0.15 9.21 25.45
N GLU A 263 -0.02 8.49 24.33
CA GLU A 263 -1.01 8.48 23.26
C GLU A 263 -1.11 7.09 22.59
N VAL A 264 -2.25 6.82 21.95
CA VAL A 264 -2.41 5.68 21.03
C VAL A 264 -1.78 6.01 19.67
N PHE A 265 -0.85 5.17 19.25
CA PHE A 265 -0.11 5.29 18.02
C PHE A 265 -0.49 4.16 17.06
N LEU A 266 -0.85 4.52 15.83
CA LEU A 266 -1.13 3.58 14.74
C LEU A 266 0.11 3.43 13.85
N PHE A 267 0.50 2.20 13.55
CA PHE A 267 1.61 1.90 12.65
C PHE A 267 1.36 2.50 11.26
N ASN A 268 2.34 3.24 10.75
CA ASN A 268 2.28 3.98 9.49
C ASN A 268 3.39 3.60 8.50
N GLY A 269 4.24 2.63 8.83
CA GLY A 269 5.27 2.11 7.94
C GLY A 269 6.64 1.98 8.58
N ASP A 270 7.52 1.27 7.88
CA ASP A 270 8.94 1.06 8.16
C ASP A 270 9.78 1.99 7.27
N GLU A 271 10.48 2.93 7.91
CA GLU A 271 11.41 3.87 7.24
C GLU A 271 12.79 3.22 6.98
N GLY A 272 12.85 1.89 6.94
CA GLY A 272 14.06 1.12 6.68
C GLY A 272 15.00 1.15 7.88
N ARG A 273 16.30 1.40 7.69
CA ARG A 273 17.30 1.26 8.76
C ARG A 273 17.17 2.23 9.95
N ARG A 274 16.21 3.15 9.94
CA ARG A 274 16.16 4.27 10.92
C ARG A 274 15.18 4.01 12.06
N TYR A 275 13.92 3.80 11.75
CA TYR A 275 12.84 3.67 12.73
C TYR A 275 11.56 3.17 12.04
N ILE A 276 10.58 2.80 12.85
CA ILE A 276 9.20 2.58 12.43
C ILE A 276 8.41 3.86 12.65
N ALA A 277 7.67 4.30 11.63
CA ALA A 277 6.80 5.46 11.71
C ALA A 277 5.46 5.06 12.32
N TYR A 278 5.05 5.79 13.35
CA TYR A 278 3.72 5.72 13.92
C TYR A 278 3.03 7.07 13.84
N ILE A 279 1.71 7.06 13.71
CA ILE A 279 0.87 8.26 13.73
C ILE A 279 -0.05 8.18 14.94
N GLY A 280 0.12 9.13 15.86
CA GLY A 280 -0.85 9.42 16.90
C GLY A 280 -2.01 10.26 16.36
N VAL A 281 -2.99 10.46 17.21
CA VAL A 281 -4.16 11.29 16.96
C VAL A 281 -3.82 12.79 16.90
N ARG A 282 -2.71 13.23 17.48
CA ARG A 282 -2.14 14.57 17.26
C ARG A 282 -0.79 14.53 16.57
N HIS A 283 0.12 13.68 17.03
CA HIS A 283 1.52 13.78 16.68
C HIS A 283 2.03 12.52 15.97
N PRO A 284 2.82 12.64 14.89
CA PRO A 284 3.60 11.52 14.39
C PRO A 284 4.75 11.22 15.34
N ARG A 285 5.16 9.94 15.43
CA ARG A 285 6.25 9.51 16.27
C ARG A 285 7.13 8.45 15.58
N PRO A 286 8.43 8.73 15.41
CA PRO A 286 9.40 7.70 15.03
C PRO A 286 9.75 6.83 16.25
N LEU A 287 9.70 5.51 16.11
CA LEU A 287 10.04 4.55 17.16
C LEU A 287 11.00 3.48 16.64
N SER A 288 12.15 3.32 17.31
CA SER A 288 13.12 2.26 17.01
C SER A 288 12.81 0.95 17.73
N HIS A 289 12.24 1.01 18.94
CA HIS A 289 12.06 -0.17 19.80
C HIS A 289 11.22 -1.29 19.16
N PRO A 290 10.05 -1.04 18.53
CA PRO A 290 9.26 -2.10 17.91
C PRO A 290 9.88 -2.71 16.64
N LYS A 291 10.98 -2.15 16.14
CA LYS A 291 11.52 -2.51 14.82
C LYS A 291 11.92 -3.98 14.72
N ALA A 292 12.69 -4.49 15.68
CA ALA A 292 13.13 -5.88 15.67
C ALA A 292 11.94 -6.85 15.71
N HIS A 293 10.91 -6.53 16.49
CA HIS A 293 9.71 -7.35 16.57
C HIS A 293 8.89 -7.31 15.27
N ILE A 294 8.74 -6.12 14.67
CA ILE A 294 8.10 -5.96 13.35
C ILE A 294 8.86 -6.73 12.26
N GLU A 295 10.19 -6.63 12.23
CA GLU A 295 11.02 -7.36 11.28
C GLU A 295 10.87 -8.88 11.43
N GLN A 296 10.89 -9.37 12.68
CA GLN A 296 10.67 -10.79 12.97
C GLN A 296 9.26 -11.23 12.54
N LEU A 297 8.22 -10.46 12.85
CA LEU A 297 6.85 -10.73 12.45
C LEU A 297 6.72 -10.86 10.92
N TYR A 298 7.33 -9.94 10.17
CA TYR A 298 7.33 -10.03 8.72
C TYR A 298 8.07 -11.27 8.22
N LEU A 299 9.19 -11.65 8.83
CA LEU A 299 9.91 -12.89 8.49
C LEU A 299 9.05 -14.13 8.80
N ASP A 300 8.42 -14.15 9.96
CA ASP A 300 7.56 -15.25 10.42
C ASP A 300 6.33 -15.38 9.53
N LYS A 301 5.82 -14.29 8.96
CA LYS A 301 4.69 -14.32 8.03
C LYS A 301 5.09 -14.36 6.57
N SER A 302 6.35 -14.20 6.23
CA SER A 302 6.79 -14.25 4.83
C SER A 302 6.52 -15.63 4.25
N LEU A 303 5.88 -15.63 3.08
CA LEU A 303 5.74 -16.79 2.22
C LEU A 303 6.13 -16.34 0.81
N PRO A 304 7.00 -17.07 0.11
CA PRO A 304 7.13 -16.87 -1.32
C PRO A 304 5.78 -17.14 -1.98
N SER A 305 5.39 -16.27 -2.93
CA SER A 305 4.16 -16.46 -3.70
C SER A 305 4.15 -17.84 -4.35
N PRO A 306 3.08 -18.65 -4.21
CA PRO A 306 3.05 -19.99 -4.76
C PRO A 306 3.11 -19.92 -6.29
N PRO A 307 3.77 -20.89 -6.94
CA PRO A 307 3.82 -20.94 -8.39
C PRO A 307 2.40 -21.01 -8.98
N LEU A 308 2.07 -20.14 -9.93
CA LEU A 308 0.77 -20.12 -10.61
C LEU A 308 0.95 -20.42 -12.10
N ALA A 309 0.15 -21.34 -12.64
CA ALA A 309 0.17 -21.62 -14.07
C ALA A 309 -0.38 -20.43 -14.86
N VAL A 310 0.25 -20.09 -16.00
CA VAL A 310 -0.24 -19.01 -16.88
C VAL A 310 -1.69 -19.25 -17.33
N SER A 311 -2.08 -20.51 -17.49
CA SER A 311 -3.45 -20.92 -17.82
C SER A 311 -4.52 -20.50 -16.80
N HIS A 312 -4.14 -20.31 -15.53
CA HIS A 312 -5.03 -19.90 -14.44
C HIS A 312 -4.82 -18.44 -14.03
N LEU A 313 -4.01 -17.70 -14.78
CA LEU A 313 -3.64 -16.33 -14.46
C LEU A 313 -4.81 -15.36 -14.70
N SER A 314 -5.11 -14.53 -13.71
CA SER A 314 -5.99 -13.36 -13.88
C SER A 314 -5.16 -12.09 -14.05
N TYR A 315 -5.75 -11.05 -14.67
CA TYR A 315 -5.03 -9.80 -14.89
C TYR A 315 -4.67 -9.14 -13.56
N GLY A 316 -5.60 -9.16 -12.59
CA GLY A 316 -5.34 -8.64 -11.24
C GLY A 316 -4.16 -9.33 -10.57
N THR A 317 -4.08 -10.66 -10.66
CA THR A 317 -2.96 -11.43 -10.10
C THR A 317 -1.64 -11.10 -10.78
N LEU A 318 -1.62 -10.99 -12.10
CA LEU A 318 -0.40 -10.60 -12.83
C LEU A 318 0.03 -9.17 -12.51
N ALA A 319 -0.92 -8.24 -12.46
CA ALA A 319 -0.67 -6.84 -12.11
C ALA A 319 -0.12 -6.71 -10.69
N ASP A 320 -0.64 -7.49 -9.74
CA ASP A 320 -0.12 -7.53 -8.37
C ASP A 320 1.34 -8.02 -8.34
N ARG A 321 1.64 -9.16 -8.98
CA ARG A 321 2.99 -9.74 -9.00
C ARG A 321 4.01 -8.90 -9.80
N ALA A 322 3.58 -8.24 -10.87
CA ALA A 322 4.44 -7.31 -11.59
C ALA A 322 4.65 -6.00 -10.82
N GLY A 323 3.60 -5.54 -10.12
CA GLY A 323 3.69 -4.45 -9.16
C GLY A 323 4.72 -4.76 -8.07
N GLU A 324 4.70 -5.96 -7.49
CA GLU A 324 5.71 -6.43 -6.50
C GLU A 324 7.14 -6.30 -7.01
N GLN A 325 7.37 -6.83 -8.20
CA GLN A 325 8.69 -6.88 -8.81
C GLN A 325 9.20 -5.46 -9.11
N SER A 326 8.37 -4.62 -9.74
CA SER A 326 8.75 -3.26 -10.11
C SER A 326 8.83 -2.30 -8.91
N ASP A 327 7.97 -2.46 -7.91
CA ASP A 327 8.00 -1.67 -6.68
C ASP A 327 9.28 -1.95 -5.89
N THR A 328 9.76 -3.19 -5.85
CA THR A 328 11.05 -3.50 -5.22
C THR A 328 12.18 -2.66 -5.82
N TRP A 329 12.23 -2.55 -7.14
CA TRP A 329 13.21 -1.72 -7.85
C TRP A 329 13.00 -0.22 -7.60
N LEU A 330 11.76 0.28 -7.60
CA LEU A 330 11.45 1.67 -7.27
C LEU A 330 11.88 2.03 -5.84
N GLN A 331 11.54 1.19 -4.88
CA GLN A 331 11.85 1.39 -3.46
C GLN A 331 13.36 1.37 -3.20
N GLN A 332 14.13 0.56 -3.92
CA GLN A 332 15.60 0.59 -3.90
C GLN A 332 16.15 1.93 -4.41
N ASN A 333 15.60 2.46 -5.51
CA ASN A 333 16.05 3.75 -6.06
C ASN A 333 15.65 4.95 -5.21
N ILE A 334 14.49 4.89 -4.55
CA ILE A 334 14.05 5.89 -3.55
C ILE A 334 14.99 5.85 -2.33
N ALA A 335 15.25 4.66 -1.79
CA ALA A 335 16.14 4.50 -0.65
C ALA A 335 17.58 4.98 -0.95
N ALA A 336 18.04 4.76 -2.18
CA ALA A 336 19.33 5.24 -2.67
C ALA A 336 19.33 6.75 -3.04
N ARG A 337 18.22 7.46 -2.86
CA ARG A 337 18.02 8.87 -3.25
C ARG A 337 18.28 9.16 -4.73
N ARG A 338 18.15 8.15 -5.60
CA ARG A 338 18.24 8.28 -7.06
C ARG A 338 16.94 8.79 -7.67
N TYR A 339 15.83 8.54 -6.98
CA TYR A 339 14.50 8.99 -7.34
C TYR A 339 13.78 9.58 -6.13
N LEU A 340 13.19 10.76 -6.31
CA LEU A 340 12.41 11.48 -5.29
C LEU A 340 11.15 12.02 -5.99
N PRO A 341 10.02 11.30 -5.94
CA PRO A 341 8.81 11.67 -6.68
C PRO A 341 8.36 13.14 -6.49
N PRO A 342 8.34 13.71 -5.26
CA PRO A 342 7.83 15.07 -5.05
C PRO A 342 8.63 16.18 -5.74
N VAL A 343 9.86 15.91 -6.15
CA VAL A 343 10.76 16.89 -6.79
C VAL A 343 11.12 16.49 -8.22
N TYR A 344 10.38 15.55 -8.81
CA TYR A 344 10.58 15.18 -10.20
C TYR A 344 10.26 16.36 -11.13
N ALA A 345 11.18 16.66 -12.04
CA ALA A 345 11.00 17.69 -13.07
C ALA A 345 10.77 17.01 -14.44
N PRO A 346 9.64 17.30 -15.12
CA PRO A 346 9.32 16.70 -16.41
C PRO A 346 10.39 16.91 -17.49
N ARG A 347 10.59 15.89 -18.31
CA ARG A 347 11.56 15.84 -19.42
C ARG A 347 10.85 15.68 -20.75
N GLN A 348 10.16 16.74 -21.16
CA GLN A 348 9.19 16.74 -22.26
C GLN A 348 9.66 15.99 -23.52
N GLU A 349 10.86 16.26 -24.02
CA GLU A 349 11.36 15.61 -25.24
C GLU A 349 11.55 14.09 -25.08
N MET A 350 12.12 13.67 -23.95
CA MET A 350 12.39 12.25 -23.69
C MET A 350 11.13 11.47 -23.36
N GLU A 351 10.24 12.08 -22.57
CA GLU A 351 8.91 11.53 -22.28
C GLU A 351 8.06 11.41 -23.55
N ALA A 352 8.13 12.40 -24.45
CA ALA A 352 7.47 12.33 -25.75
C ALA A 352 8.07 11.23 -26.64
N ALA A 353 9.39 11.02 -26.61
CA ALA A 353 10.05 9.94 -27.34
C ALA A 353 9.63 8.56 -26.82
N LEU A 354 9.58 8.38 -25.49
CA LEU A 354 9.08 7.16 -24.85
C LEU A 354 7.61 6.90 -25.21
N THR A 355 6.76 7.92 -25.10
CA THR A 355 5.34 7.82 -25.48
C THR A 355 5.17 7.41 -26.94
N ARG A 356 5.95 8.01 -27.85
CA ARG A 356 5.95 7.64 -29.27
C ARG A 356 6.41 6.22 -29.49
N PHE A 357 7.45 5.77 -28.78
CA PHE A 357 7.95 4.41 -28.85
C PHE A 357 6.90 3.39 -28.43
N LEU A 358 6.23 3.62 -27.30
CA LEU A 358 5.19 2.74 -26.77
C LEU A 358 4.01 2.60 -27.72
N ARG A 359 3.70 3.63 -28.51
CA ARG A 359 2.67 3.62 -29.57
C ARG A 359 3.16 3.04 -30.91
N SER A 360 4.47 2.86 -31.08
CA SER A 360 5.06 2.35 -32.32
C SER A 360 5.07 0.82 -32.38
N ARG A 361 5.50 0.25 -33.52
CA ARG A 361 5.74 -1.20 -33.67
C ARG A 361 7.10 -1.67 -33.17
N LYS A 362 8.00 -0.75 -32.77
CA LYS A 362 9.33 -1.12 -32.28
C LYS A 362 9.21 -1.86 -30.94
N GLY A 363 9.95 -2.95 -30.78
CA GLY A 363 9.99 -3.71 -29.52
C GLY A 363 11.05 -3.21 -28.53
N GLY A 364 12.11 -2.54 -29.01
CA GLY A 364 13.20 -2.03 -28.18
C GLY A 364 13.35 -0.51 -28.24
N PHE A 365 13.65 0.11 -27.10
CA PHE A 365 14.05 1.50 -26.96
C PHE A 365 15.34 1.60 -26.15
N LEU A 366 16.29 2.41 -26.62
CA LEU A 366 17.57 2.61 -25.96
C LEU A 366 17.70 4.06 -25.49
N LEU A 367 17.79 4.24 -24.18
CA LEU A 367 18.03 5.52 -23.53
C LEU A 367 19.53 5.70 -23.29
N LEU A 368 20.15 6.54 -24.12
CA LEU A 368 21.58 6.87 -24.04
C LEU A 368 21.80 8.20 -23.33
N GLY A 369 22.90 8.26 -22.59
CA GLY A 369 23.43 9.52 -22.08
C GLY A 369 24.45 9.31 -20.97
N GLU A 370 25.12 10.38 -20.55
CA GLU A 370 26.18 10.29 -19.55
C GLU A 370 25.66 9.91 -18.15
N ALA A 371 26.57 9.58 -17.23
CA ALA A 371 26.21 9.36 -15.84
C ALA A 371 25.63 10.66 -15.22
N GLY A 372 24.65 10.52 -14.32
CA GLY A 372 24.09 11.67 -13.60
C GLY A 372 23.09 12.52 -14.40
N ILE A 373 22.88 12.30 -15.70
CA ILE A 373 21.90 13.09 -16.47
C ILE A 373 20.45 12.82 -16.09
N GLY A 374 20.17 11.85 -15.22
CA GLY A 374 18.84 11.51 -14.71
C GLY A 374 18.04 10.46 -15.50
N LYS A 375 18.71 9.50 -16.16
CA LYS A 375 18.07 8.36 -16.84
C LYS A 375 17.22 7.51 -15.88
N THR A 376 17.83 7.03 -14.78
CA THR A 376 17.14 6.26 -13.74
C THR A 376 15.96 7.03 -13.15
N ASN A 377 16.12 8.33 -12.93
CA ASN A 377 15.09 9.20 -12.38
C ASN A 377 13.86 9.29 -13.32
N LEU A 378 14.08 9.46 -14.62
CA LEU A 378 13.04 9.39 -15.66
C LEU A 378 12.37 8.01 -15.68
N LEU A 379 13.15 6.92 -15.67
CA LEU A 379 12.60 5.57 -15.72
C LEU A 379 11.74 5.27 -14.49
N CYS A 380 12.18 5.65 -13.28
CA CYS A 380 11.38 5.48 -12.06
C CYS A 380 10.03 6.21 -12.15
N HIS A 381 10.05 7.48 -12.55
CA HIS A 381 8.82 8.26 -12.74
C HIS A 381 7.88 7.61 -13.73
N GLN A 382 8.43 7.11 -14.83
CA GLN A 382 7.65 6.55 -15.90
C GLN A 382 7.08 5.16 -15.56
N VAL A 383 7.80 4.35 -14.76
CA VAL A 383 7.29 3.09 -14.19
C VAL A 383 6.08 3.37 -13.30
N GLU A 384 6.14 4.36 -12.40
CA GLU A 384 4.98 4.72 -11.57
C GLU A 384 3.76 5.10 -12.42
N GLU A 385 3.97 5.86 -13.50
CA GLU A 385 2.90 6.27 -14.40
C GLU A 385 2.31 5.09 -15.20
N TRP A 386 3.15 4.20 -15.73
CA TRP A 386 2.69 3.01 -16.45
C TRP A 386 1.93 2.04 -15.54
N THR A 387 2.43 1.79 -14.33
CA THR A 387 1.73 0.97 -13.34
C THR A 387 0.39 1.59 -12.97
N ARG A 388 0.33 2.92 -12.81
CA ARG A 388 -0.93 3.66 -12.55
C ARG A 388 -1.93 3.56 -13.71
N GLN A 389 -1.44 3.49 -14.95
CA GLN A 389 -2.25 3.25 -16.15
C GLN A 389 -2.70 1.79 -16.29
N GLY A 390 -2.22 0.88 -15.43
CA GLY A 390 -2.53 -0.54 -15.47
C GLY A 390 -1.70 -1.33 -16.48
N GLU A 391 -0.55 -0.82 -16.90
CA GLU A 391 0.41 -1.63 -17.66
C GLU A 391 1.12 -2.64 -16.75
N ILE A 392 1.56 -3.75 -17.31
CA ILE A 392 2.37 -4.73 -16.58
C ILE A 392 3.84 -4.33 -16.78
N VAL A 393 4.50 -3.91 -15.71
CA VAL A 393 5.86 -3.36 -15.77
C VAL A 393 6.83 -4.23 -14.98
N PHE A 394 7.97 -4.58 -15.59
CA PHE A 394 9.10 -5.23 -14.92
C PHE A 394 10.33 -4.35 -14.96
N CYS A 395 11.09 -4.34 -13.88
CA CYS A 395 12.27 -3.51 -13.75
C CYS A 395 13.46 -4.33 -13.25
N TYR A 396 14.56 -4.29 -14.00
CA TYR A 396 15.82 -4.92 -13.62
C TYR A 396 16.93 -3.89 -13.63
N ALA A 397 17.84 -3.96 -12.66
CA ALA A 397 19.14 -3.35 -12.82
C ALA A 397 20.02 -4.28 -13.66
N GLY A 398 20.79 -3.73 -14.60
CA GLY A 398 21.60 -4.51 -15.54
C GLY A 398 22.55 -5.49 -14.84
N HIS A 399 23.10 -5.12 -13.67
CA HIS A 399 23.99 -5.97 -12.87
C HIS A 399 23.29 -7.17 -12.19
N GLN A 400 21.95 -7.21 -12.18
CA GLN A 400 21.16 -8.30 -11.56
C GLN A 400 20.76 -9.38 -12.58
N LEU A 401 20.88 -9.08 -13.87
CA LEU A 401 20.50 -10.03 -14.92
C LEU A 401 21.61 -11.04 -15.13
N ALA A 402 21.24 -12.31 -15.19
CA ALA A 402 22.16 -13.37 -15.55
C ALA A 402 22.16 -13.55 -17.09
N THR A 403 23.30 -13.97 -17.65
CA THR A 403 23.42 -14.22 -19.10
C THR A 403 23.42 -15.70 -19.48
N ASP A 404 23.51 -16.59 -18.49
CA ASP A 404 23.41 -18.05 -18.62
C ASP A 404 21.96 -18.55 -18.58
N THR A 405 21.06 -17.76 -17.98
CA THR A 405 19.63 -18.06 -17.87
C THR A 405 18.83 -17.28 -18.93
N GLY A 406 17.81 -17.92 -19.52
CA GLY A 406 16.89 -17.25 -20.44
C GLY A 406 16.14 -16.13 -19.73
N LEU A 407 15.96 -14.97 -20.39
CA LEU A 407 15.24 -13.84 -19.78
C LEU A 407 13.76 -14.20 -19.54
N GLU A 408 13.20 -15.05 -20.38
CA GLU A 408 11.88 -15.66 -20.22
C GLU A 408 11.78 -16.41 -18.88
N GLU A 409 12.74 -17.30 -18.59
CA GLU A 409 12.75 -18.10 -17.36
C GLU A 409 12.92 -17.21 -16.12
N GLN A 410 13.78 -16.20 -16.21
CA GLN A 410 13.95 -15.22 -15.14
C GLN A 410 12.65 -14.45 -14.87
N ILE A 411 11.99 -13.93 -15.91
CA ILE A 411 10.71 -13.22 -15.76
C ILE A 411 9.65 -14.14 -15.14
N MET A 412 9.53 -15.37 -15.62
CA MET A 412 8.55 -16.34 -15.12
C MET A 412 8.83 -16.68 -13.65
N ARG A 413 10.09 -16.91 -13.28
CA ARG A 413 10.50 -17.16 -11.89
C ARG A 413 10.20 -15.98 -10.98
N ASP A 414 10.57 -14.78 -11.39
CA ASP A 414 10.42 -13.57 -10.57
C ASP A 414 8.93 -13.17 -10.44
N LEU A 415 8.08 -13.64 -11.37
CA LEU A 415 6.62 -13.59 -11.28
C LEU A 415 5.99 -14.79 -10.56
N HIS A 416 6.78 -15.74 -10.09
CA HIS A 416 6.29 -17.02 -9.55
C HIS A 416 5.29 -17.73 -10.49
N LEU A 417 5.51 -17.68 -11.79
CA LEU A 417 4.68 -18.34 -12.78
C LEU A 417 5.29 -19.65 -13.26
N THR A 418 4.41 -20.58 -13.65
CA THR A 418 4.77 -21.84 -14.30
C THR A 418 4.11 -21.92 -15.67
N GLY A 419 4.75 -22.60 -16.62
CA GLY A 419 4.33 -22.65 -18.01
C GLY A 419 5.29 -21.87 -18.92
N ASP A 420 4.84 -21.59 -20.14
CA ASP A 420 5.65 -20.91 -21.15
C ASP A 420 5.40 -19.39 -21.13
N PHE A 421 6.47 -18.59 -21.16
CA PHE A 421 6.40 -17.15 -21.31
C PHE A 421 5.61 -16.73 -22.57
N LEU A 422 5.63 -17.53 -23.63
CA LEU A 422 4.85 -17.28 -24.83
C LEU A 422 3.33 -17.27 -24.59
N GLU A 423 2.83 -17.96 -23.55
CA GLU A 423 1.41 -17.96 -23.20
C GLU A 423 0.98 -16.64 -22.53
N LEU A 424 1.94 -15.90 -21.94
CA LEU A 424 1.69 -14.63 -21.27
C LEU A 424 1.31 -13.53 -22.27
N LEU A 425 1.91 -13.52 -23.46
CA LEU A 425 1.71 -12.46 -24.44
C LEU A 425 0.28 -12.43 -25.02
N PRO A 426 -0.31 -13.56 -25.46
CA PRO A 426 -1.72 -13.62 -25.85
C PRO A 426 -2.67 -13.27 -24.71
N PHE A 427 -2.34 -13.65 -23.48
CA PHE A 427 -3.13 -13.27 -22.30
C PHE A 427 -3.18 -11.74 -22.17
N LEU A 428 -2.04 -11.06 -22.16
CA LEU A 428 -1.97 -9.60 -22.09
C LEU A 428 -2.68 -8.92 -23.25
N HIS A 429 -2.54 -9.47 -24.45
CA HIS A 429 -3.22 -8.95 -25.63
C HIS A 429 -4.75 -8.99 -25.49
N ARG A 430 -5.31 -10.08 -24.97
CA ARG A 430 -6.76 -10.21 -24.69
C ARG A 430 -7.24 -9.20 -23.66
N GLU A 431 -6.42 -8.92 -22.64
CA GLU A 431 -6.71 -7.91 -21.61
C GLU A 431 -6.51 -6.47 -22.11
N GLY A 432 -6.05 -6.27 -23.35
CA GLY A 432 -5.75 -4.95 -23.91
C GLY A 432 -4.55 -4.26 -23.26
N ARG A 433 -3.62 -5.05 -22.68
CA ARG A 433 -2.49 -4.57 -21.90
C ARG A 433 -1.15 -4.87 -22.54
N ARG A 434 -0.13 -4.14 -22.11
CA ARG A 434 1.25 -4.31 -22.54
C ARG A 434 2.10 -4.79 -21.38
N LEU A 435 3.12 -5.56 -21.74
CA LEU A 435 4.29 -5.81 -20.94
C LEU A 435 5.40 -4.83 -21.27
N ILE A 436 5.81 -4.07 -20.27
CA ILE A 436 6.92 -3.12 -20.35
C ILE A 436 8.07 -3.64 -19.49
N LEU A 437 9.16 -4.00 -20.12
CA LEU A 437 10.39 -4.42 -19.45
C LEU A 437 11.40 -3.27 -19.45
N VAL A 438 11.78 -2.81 -18.27
CA VAL A 438 12.80 -1.79 -18.06
C VAL A 438 14.07 -2.47 -17.56
N VAL A 439 15.18 -2.26 -18.28
CA VAL A 439 16.51 -2.69 -17.84
C VAL A 439 17.40 -1.46 -17.71
N ASP A 440 17.61 -1.01 -16.47
CA ASP A 440 18.39 0.19 -16.17
C ASP A 440 19.86 -0.13 -15.97
N GLY A 441 20.75 0.62 -16.62
CA GLY A 441 22.19 0.49 -16.43
C GLY A 441 22.76 -0.83 -16.96
N VAL A 442 22.43 -1.21 -18.20
CA VAL A 442 22.97 -2.42 -18.85
C VAL A 442 24.50 -2.43 -18.84
N ASN A 443 25.13 -1.25 -18.92
CA ASN A 443 26.58 -1.08 -18.82
C ASN A 443 27.19 -1.46 -17.45
N GLU A 444 26.38 -1.72 -16.42
CA GLU A 444 26.84 -2.06 -15.07
C GLU A 444 26.96 -3.58 -14.88
N HIS A 445 26.53 -4.37 -15.87
CA HIS A 445 26.76 -5.80 -15.91
C HIS A 445 28.24 -6.13 -16.15
N GLU A 446 28.73 -7.20 -15.52
CA GLU A 446 30.13 -7.64 -15.63
C GLU A 446 30.55 -7.91 -17.08
N ASN A 447 29.62 -8.43 -17.88
CA ASN A 447 29.76 -8.63 -19.32
C ASN A 447 28.65 -7.89 -20.07
N ALA A 448 28.71 -6.56 -20.07
CA ALA A 448 27.72 -5.72 -20.74
C ALA A 448 27.50 -6.03 -22.24
N PRO A 449 28.54 -6.37 -23.06
CA PRO A 449 28.34 -6.80 -24.43
C PRO A 449 27.45 -8.05 -24.57
N ALA A 450 27.73 -9.08 -23.77
CA ALA A 450 26.94 -10.32 -23.81
C ALA A 450 25.49 -10.08 -23.37
N LEU A 451 25.27 -9.31 -22.30
CA LEU A 451 23.92 -8.94 -21.85
C LEU A 451 23.17 -8.14 -22.93
N LEU A 452 23.83 -7.18 -23.58
CA LEU A 452 23.22 -6.42 -24.66
C LEU A 452 22.81 -7.33 -25.83
N LYS A 453 23.67 -8.28 -26.23
CA LYS A 453 23.34 -9.27 -27.27
C LYS A 453 22.15 -10.14 -26.87
N HIS A 454 22.10 -10.59 -25.61
CA HIS A 454 21.00 -11.38 -25.06
C HIS A 454 19.67 -10.62 -25.10
N LEU A 455 19.66 -9.37 -24.63
CA LEU A 455 18.50 -8.48 -24.65
C LEU A 455 18.03 -8.20 -26.08
N CYS A 456 18.94 -7.93 -27.01
CA CYS A 456 18.61 -7.73 -28.43
C CYS A 456 18.00 -8.99 -29.06
N THR A 457 18.52 -10.17 -28.73
CA THR A 457 17.98 -11.46 -29.18
C THR A 457 16.57 -11.67 -28.66
N PHE A 458 16.34 -11.44 -27.37
CA PHE A 458 15.03 -11.46 -26.74
C PHE A 458 14.06 -10.50 -27.42
N ILE A 459 14.42 -9.23 -27.58
CA ILE A 459 13.59 -8.21 -28.26
C ILE A 459 13.24 -8.66 -29.69
N SER A 460 14.20 -9.21 -30.43
CA SER A 460 14.03 -9.60 -31.84
C SER A 460 13.13 -10.82 -32.00
N ARG A 461 13.09 -11.72 -31.01
CA ARG A 461 12.19 -12.88 -30.95
C ARG A 461 10.72 -12.47 -30.85
N TYR A 462 10.44 -11.36 -30.16
CA TYR A 462 9.07 -10.94 -29.83
C TYR A 462 8.58 -9.67 -30.53
N THR A 463 9.46 -8.99 -31.30
CA THR A 463 9.04 -7.84 -32.12
C THR A 463 8.33 -8.33 -33.39
N PRO A 464 7.12 -7.85 -33.69
CA PRO A 464 6.31 -8.36 -34.80
C PRO A 464 6.98 -8.04 -36.15
N ARG A 465 7.02 -9.04 -37.04
CA ARG A 465 7.57 -8.92 -38.40
C ARG A 465 6.51 -8.60 -39.47
N GLU A 466 5.23 -8.89 -39.22
CA GLU A 466 4.12 -8.69 -40.20
C GLU A 466 2.86 -8.04 -39.58
N GLN A 467 1.93 -7.60 -40.45
CA GLN A 467 0.65 -6.99 -40.04
C GLN A 467 -0.35 -8.06 -39.59
N GLY A 468 -0.87 -7.95 -38.36
CA GLY A 468 -1.97 -8.78 -37.86
C GLY A 468 -1.62 -9.74 -36.72
N GLU A 469 -0.35 -9.89 -36.36
CA GLU A 469 0.04 -10.69 -35.19
C GLU A 469 -0.25 -9.95 -33.87
N ALA A 470 -0.72 -10.68 -32.86
CA ALA A 470 -1.01 -10.25 -31.49
C ALA A 470 0.21 -9.71 -30.69
N ARG A 471 1.30 -9.32 -31.34
CA ARG A 471 2.64 -9.12 -30.77
C ARG A 471 3.06 -7.65 -30.63
N GLY A 472 2.11 -6.75 -30.36
CA GLY A 472 2.40 -5.41 -29.82
C GLY A 472 2.58 -5.40 -28.29
N ALA A 473 2.41 -6.55 -27.65
CA ALA A 473 2.30 -6.66 -26.20
C ALA A 473 3.64 -6.50 -25.46
N LEU A 474 4.81 -6.67 -26.10
CA LEU A 474 6.11 -6.49 -25.42
C LEU A 474 6.80 -5.19 -25.84
N LYS A 475 7.25 -4.41 -24.84
CA LYS A 475 8.09 -3.23 -24.98
C LYS A 475 9.27 -3.35 -24.05
N VAL A 476 10.49 -3.25 -24.58
CA VAL A 476 11.72 -3.31 -23.79
C VAL A 476 12.44 -1.97 -23.87
N ILE A 477 12.79 -1.43 -22.70
CA ILE A 477 13.44 -0.13 -22.54
C ILE A 477 14.76 -0.38 -21.83
N LEU A 478 15.86 -0.04 -22.50
CA LEU A 478 17.22 -0.24 -22.03
C LEU A 478 17.85 1.10 -21.71
N SER A 479 18.58 1.19 -20.61
CA SER A 479 19.39 2.37 -20.28
C SER A 479 20.88 2.03 -20.34
N PHE A 480 21.65 2.92 -20.94
CA PHE A 480 23.09 2.74 -21.16
C PHE A 480 23.85 4.06 -21.02
N ARG A 481 25.09 4.01 -20.53
CA ARG A 481 26.03 5.14 -20.63
C ARG A 481 26.56 5.24 -22.07
N SER A 482 26.51 6.43 -22.66
CA SER A 482 26.90 6.62 -24.08
C SER A 482 28.32 6.13 -24.38
N SER A 483 29.29 6.50 -23.53
CA SER A 483 30.69 6.07 -23.65
C SER A 483 30.88 4.55 -23.52
N SER A 484 30.13 3.90 -22.62
CA SER A 484 30.16 2.44 -22.46
C SER A 484 29.49 1.71 -23.61
N PHE A 485 28.43 2.29 -24.19
CA PHE A 485 27.68 1.67 -25.30
C PHE A 485 28.55 1.52 -26.54
N GLN A 486 29.33 2.54 -26.89
CA GLN A 486 30.25 2.48 -28.03
C GLN A 486 31.29 1.36 -27.87
N LYS A 487 31.86 1.21 -26.67
CA LYS A 487 32.79 0.11 -26.36
C LYS A 487 32.12 -1.26 -26.49
N ALA A 488 30.90 -1.39 -25.97
CA ALA A 488 30.15 -2.65 -26.06
C ALA A 488 29.85 -3.03 -27.51
N LEU A 489 29.46 -2.06 -28.36
CA LEU A 489 29.26 -2.28 -29.78
C LEU A 489 30.54 -2.70 -30.49
N GLN A 490 31.68 -2.08 -30.20
CA GLN A 490 32.97 -2.47 -30.80
C GLN A 490 33.33 -3.92 -30.48
N VAL A 491 33.12 -4.36 -29.24
CA VAL A 491 33.37 -5.75 -28.84
C VAL A 491 32.42 -6.71 -29.57
N LEU A 492 31.14 -6.37 -29.69
CA LEU A 492 30.16 -7.19 -30.41
C LEU A 492 30.49 -7.31 -31.91
N LEU A 493 30.91 -6.22 -32.54
CA LEU A 493 31.26 -6.20 -33.96
C LEU A 493 32.61 -6.85 -34.26
N ALA A 494 33.57 -6.79 -33.32
CA ALA A 494 34.88 -7.43 -33.45
C ALA A 494 34.83 -8.96 -33.21
N GLY A 495 33.81 -9.44 -32.49
CA GLY A 495 33.65 -10.86 -32.12
C GLY A 495 33.03 -11.78 -33.18
N GLY A 496 32.69 -11.28 -34.37
CA GLY A 496 32.17 -12.09 -35.49
C GLY A 496 30.77 -11.68 -35.95
N GLY A 497 30.62 -11.49 -37.26
CA GLY A 497 29.40 -11.06 -37.91
C GLY A 497 28.35 -12.16 -38.03
N GLU A 498 27.19 -11.89 -37.42
CA GLU A 498 25.83 -12.19 -37.90
C GLU A 498 24.89 -11.10 -37.35
#